data_AF-A0A2G9PS45-F1
#
_entry.id   AF-A0A2G9PS45-F1
#
_cell.length_a   1.000
_cell.length_b   1.000
_cell.length_c   1.000
_cell.angle_alpha   90.00
_cell.angle_beta   90.00
_cell.angle_gamma   90.00
#
_symmetry.space_group_name_H-M   'P 1'
#
loop_
_entity.id
_entity.type
_entity.pdbx_description
1 polymer ?
#
loop_
_entity_poly.entity_id
_entity_poly.type
_entity_poly.pdbx_seq_one_letter_code
_entity_poly.pdbx_strand_id
1 'polypeptide(L)'
;MKKAAILFLVFLFLILLAWAPWMDDKALHDRILAEKGGIDGTVNRQTGELFCDYGVSWLPFGRYVASCEGGYYVTFYGGVLP
;
A
#
# COMPACT_ATOMS: atom_id res chain seq x y z
N MET A 1 33.93 3.73 -17.43
CA MET A 1 33.71 3.97 -15.99
C MET A 1 32.44 4.77 -15.70
N LYS A 2 32.23 5.97 -16.27
CA LYS A 2 31.01 6.79 -16.01
C LYS A 2 29.68 6.10 -16.35
N LYS A 3 29.60 5.42 -17.51
CA LYS A 3 28.38 4.69 -17.94
C LYS A 3 27.99 3.56 -16.99
N ALA A 4 28.97 2.81 -16.48
CA ALA A 4 28.73 1.73 -15.52
C ALA A 4 28.21 2.27 -14.17
N ALA A 5 28.77 3.39 -13.70
CA ALA A 5 28.29 4.06 -12.49
C ALA A 5 26.83 4.55 -12.64
N ILE A 6 26.48 5.13 -13.79
CA ILE A 6 25.10 5.56 -14.07
C ILE A 6 24.15 4.36 -14.06
N LEU A 7 24.50 3.27 -14.75
CA LEU A 7 23.68 2.05 -14.77
C LEU A 7 23.48 1.47 -13.37
N PHE A 8 24.54 1.47 -12.56
CA PHE A 8 24.46 1.03 -11.16
C PHE A 8 23.52 1.90 -10.32
N LEU A 9 23.61 3.23 -10.45
CA LEU A 9 22.71 4.15 -9.74
C LEU A 9 21.25 3.99 -10.18
N VAL A 10 21.00 3.82 -11.48
CA VAL A 10 19.65 3.53 -12.00
C VAL A 10 19.12 2.22 -11.43
N PHE A 11 19.95 1.18 -11.40
CA PHE A 11 19.58 -0.11 -10.84
C PHE A 11 19.23 -0.01 -9.34
N LEU A 12 20.05 0.68 -8.54
CA LEU A 12 19.75 0.94 -7.13
C LEU A 12 18.46 1.73 -6.95
N PHE A 13 18.24 2.75 -7.77
CA PHE A 13 17.02 3.55 -7.72
C PHE A 13 15.76 2.70 -8.01
N LEU A 14 15.83 1.80 -8.99
CA LEU A 14 14.73 0.87 -9.29
C LEU A 14 14.44 -0.09 -8.13
N ILE A 15 15.47 -0.58 -7.42
CA ILE A 15 15.29 -1.42 -6.23
C ILE A 15 14.60 -0.64 -5.11
N LEU A 16 15.03 0.60 -4.87
CA LEU A 16 14.41 1.46 -3.85
C LEU A 16 12.94 1.76 -4.17
N LEU A 17 12.61 2.02 -5.44
CA LEU A 17 11.23 2.20 -5.88
C LEU A 17 10.39 0.93 -5.76
N ALA A 18 10.95 -0.22 -6.11
CA ALA A 18 10.25 -1.50 -6.00
C ALA A 18 9.94 -1.80 -4.53
N TRP A 19 10.93 -1.68 -3.65
CA TRP A 19 10.78 -1.98 -2.23
C TRP A 19 9.91 -0.94 -1.50
N ALA A 20 10.06 0.34 -1.89
CA ALA A 20 9.39 1.49 -1.29
C ALA A 20 9.49 1.51 0.25
N PRO A 21 10.70 1.65 0.83
CA PRO A 21 10.93 1.62 2.28
C PRO A 21 10.10 2.58 3.11
N TRP A 22 9.76 3.72 2.50
CA TRP A 22 9.05 4.80 3.18
C TRP A 22 7.55 4.53 3.35
N MET A 23 7.04 3.45 2.74
CA MET A 23 5.66 3.01 2.92
C MET A 23 5.56 2.17 4.18
N ASP A 24 5.10 2.80 5.26
CA ASP A 24 4.80 2.15 6.53
C ASP A 24 3.46 1.41 6.44
N ASP A 25 3.49 0.09 6.68
CA ASP A 25 2.33 -0.77 6.52
C ASP A 25 1.22 -0.42 7.51
N LYS A 26 1.56 -0.01 8.74
CA LYS A 26 0.57 0.40 9.74
C LYS A 26 -0.11 1.70 9.35
N ALA A 27 0.64 2.71 8.92
CA ALA A 27 0.09 3.97 8.46
C ALA A 27 -0.82 3.79 7.25
N LEU A 28 -0.46 2.88 6.33
CA LEU A 28 -1.27 2.53 5.17
C LEU A 28 -2.56 1.81 5.57
N HIS A 29 -2.43 0.80 6.43
CA HIS A 29 -3.55 0.10 7.02
C HIS A 29 -4.56 1.07 7.63
N ASP A 30 -4.11 1.90 8.59
CA ASP A 30 -4.96 2.81 9.34
C ASP A 30 -5.64 3.83 8.42
N ARG A 31 -4.92 4.30 7.40
CA ARG A 31 -5.45 5.21 6.38
C ARG A 31 -6.57 4.55 5.56
N ILE A 32 -6.33 3.35 5.03
CA ILE A 32 -7.32 2.65 4.21
C ILE A 32 -8.54 2.25 5.05
N LEU A 33 -8.34 1.77 6.28
CA LEU A 33 -9.43 1.47 7.19
C LEU A 33 -10.31 2.70 7.45
N ALA A 34 -9.71 3.87 7.69
CA ALA A 34 -10.44 5.11 7.91
C ALA A 34 -11.16 5.62 6.64
N GLU A 35 -10.52 5.56 5.48
CA GLU A 35 -11.07 6.09 4.22
C GLU A 35 -12.09 5.14 3.57
N LYS A 36 -11.89 3.83 3.69
CA LYS A 36 -12.57 2.80 2.89
C LYS A 36 -13.36 1.79 3.70
N GLY A 37 -13.01 1.55 4.97
CA GLY A 37 -13.60 0.45 5.74
C GLY A 37 -15.12 0.54 5.88
N GLY A 38 -15.66 1.75 6.05
CA GLY A 38 -17.11 1.95 6.03
C GLY A 38 -17.73 1.82 4.62
N ILE A 39 -16.98 2.05 3.55
CA ILE A 39 -17.46 2.04 2.17
C ILE A 39 -17.58 0.63 1.61
N ASP A 40 -16.57 -0.21 1.82
CA ASP A 40 -16.59 -1.58 1.31
C ASP A 40 -17.28 -2.56 2.25
N GLY A 41 -17.58 -2.17 3.50
CA GLY A 41 -18.27 -3.03 4.45
C GLY A 41 -17.34 -3.76 5.41
N THR A 42 -16.03 -3.50 5.34
CA THR A 42 -15.06 -3.95 6.36
C THR A 42 -15.46 -3.51 7.76
N VAL A 43 -16.00 -2.29 7.89
CA VAL A 43 -16.53 -1.71 9.12
C VAL A 43 -18.02 -1.43 8.96
N ASN A 44 -18.81 -1.92 9.90
CA ASN A 44 -20.22 -1.56 9.99
C ASN A 44 -20.35 -0.06 10.27
N ARG A 45 -20.92 0.69 9.32
CA ARG A 45 -21.09 2.15 9.46
C ARG A 45 -21.99 2.57 10.63
N GLN A 46 -22.90 1.71 11.08
CA GLN A 46 -23.86 2.03 12.14
C GLN A 46 -23.32 1.70 13.53
N THR A 47 -22.66 0.55 13.67
CA THR A 47 -22.17 0.06 14.97
C THR A 47 -20.68 0.32 15.20
N GLY A 48 -19.92 0.61 14.14
CA GLY A 48 -18.45 0.68 14.18
C GLY A 48 -17.77 -0.67 14.32
N GLU A 49 -18.52 -1.77 14.22
CA GLU A 49 -17.99 -3.12 14.35
C GLU A 49 -17.10 -3.47 13.15
N LEU A 50 -15.90 -3.97 13.43
CA LEU A 50 -14.97 -4.46 12.43
C LEU A 50 -15.29 -5.93 12.13
N PHE A 51 -15.63 -6.25 10.88
CA PHE A 51 -15.92 -7.63 10.47
C PHE A 51 -14.64 -8.41 10.18
N CYS A 52 -13.75 -7.83 9.37
CA CYS A 52 -12.49 -8.43 8.97
C CYS A 52 -11.46 -7.33 8.73
N ASP A 53 -10.32 -7.40 9.42
CA ASP A 53 -9.32 -6.33 9.32
C ASP A 53 -8.56 -6.36 7.98
N TYR A 54 -7.94 -5.24 7.60
CA TYR A 54 -7.11 -5.22 6.41
C TYR A 54 -5.75 -5.86 6.67
N GLY A 55 -5.31 -6.71 5.75
CA GLY A 55 -3.92 -7.13 5.62
C GLY A 55 -3.17 -6.23 4.65
N VAL A 56 -1.91 -5.90 4.96
CA VAL A 56 -1.01 -5.20 4.03
C VAL A 56 -0.01 -6.19 3.46
N SER A 57 0.07 -6.24 2.13
CA SER A 57 1.01 -7.08 1.40
C SER A 57 1.90 -6.24 0.51
N TRP A 58 3.16 -6.63 0.42
CA TRP A 58 4.10 -5.99 -0.49
C TRP A 58 3.81 -6.35 -1.95
N LEU A 59 3.83 -5.33 -2.82
CA LEU A 59 3.85 -5.50 -4.26
C LEU A 59 4.88 -4.52 -4.86
N PRO A 60 5.53 -4.85 -5.98
CA PRO A 60 6.45 -3.92 -6.62
C PRO A 60 5.78 -2.58 -6.86
N PHE A 61 6.42 -1.48 -6.45
CA PHE A 61 5.93 -0.11 -6.66
C PHE A 61 4.70 0.25 -5.80
N GLY A 62 4.45 -0.45 -4.69
CA GLY A 62 3.33 -0.13 -3.81
C GLY A 62 3.09 -1.12 -2.66
N ARG A 63 1.85 -1.12 -2.18
CA ARG A 63 1.29 -2.10 -1.24
C ARG A 63 -0.12 -2.48 -1.69
N TYR A 64 -0.50 -3.72 -1.45
CA TYR A 64 -1.88 -4.16 -1.56
C TYR A 64 -2.48 -4.24 -0.16
N VAL A 65 -3.58 -3.53 0.08
CA VAL A 65 -4.27 -3.47 1.37
C VAL A 65 -5.65 -4.07 1.18
N ALA A 66 -5.92 -5.23 1.78
CA ALA A 66 -7.14 -5.97 1.51
C ALA A 66 -7.74 -6.61 2.77
N SER A 67 -9.06 -6.57 2.86
CA SER A 67 -9.90 -7.28 3.82
C SER A 67 -10.69 -8.36 3.08
N CYS A 68 -11.66 -9.00 3.74
CA CYS A 68 -12.57 -9.93 3.07
C CYS A 68 -13.57 -9.21 2.15
N GLU A 69 -13.81 -7.92 2.38
CA GLU A 69 -14.85 -7.14 1.69
C GLU A 69 -14.29 -6.21 0.59
N GLY A 70 -13.03 -5.80 0.71
CA GLY A 70 -12.42 -4.87 -0.25
C GLY A 70 -10.92 -5.03 -0.35
N GLY A 71 -10.35 -4.61 -1.49
CA GLY A 71 -8.92 -4.62 -1.74
C GLY A 71 -8.49 -3.36 -2.48
N TYR A 72 -7.35 -2.79 -2.10
CA TYR A 72 -6.84 -1.56 -2.67
C TYR A 72 -5.35 -1.65 -2.93
N TYR A 73 -4.94 -1.24 -4.12
CA TYR A 73 -3.54 -1.04 -4.44
C TYR A 73 -3.13 0.40 -4.12
N VAL A 74 -2.20 0.56 -3.19
CA VAL A 74 -1.60 1.84 -2.85
C VAL A 74 -0.26 1.97 -3.55
N THR A 75 -0.14 2.93 -4.46
CA THR A 75 1.09 3.18 -5.23
C THR A 75 2.19 3.75 -4.33
N PHE A 76 3.46 3.64 -4.74
CA PHE A 76 4.60 4.21 -3.98
C PHE A 76 4.56 5.73 -3.81
N TYR A 77 3.72 6.43 -4.59
CA TYR A 77 3.46 7.86 -4.50
C TYR A 77 2.13 8.18 -3.79
N GLY A 78 1.48 7.20 -3.17
CA GLY A 78 0.34 7.38 -2.25
C GLY A 78 -1.04 7.39 -2.91
N GLY A 79 -1.14 7.10 -4.21
CA GLY A 79 -2.42 6.93 -4.91
C GLY A 79 -3.09 5.63 -4.51
N VAL A 80 -4.42 5.65 -4.32
CA VAL A 80 -5.20 4.46 -3.92
C VAL A 80 -6.08 4.05 -5.08
N LEU A 81 -5.89 2.82 -5.56
CA LEU A 81 -6.64 2.21 -6.67
C LEU A 81 -7.49 1.05 -6.12
N PRO A 82 -8.78 0.93 -6.47
CA PRO A 82 -9.61 -0.22 -6.15
C PRO A 82 -9.23 -1.46 -6.97
#